data_AF-A0A8D8GGF2-F1
#
_entry.id   AF-A0A8D8GGF2-F1
#
_cell.length_a   1.000
_cell.length_b   1.000
_cell.length_c   1.000
_cell.angle_alpha   90.00
_cell.angle_beta   90.00
_cell.angle_gamma   90.00
#
_symmetry.space_group_name_H-M   'P 1'
#
loop_
_entity.id
_entity.type
_entity.pdbx_description
1 polymer ?
#
loop_
_entity_poly.entity_id
_entity_poly.type
_entity_poly.pdbx_seq_one_letter_code
_entity_poly.pdbx_strand_id
1 'polypeptide(L)'
;EECAARQVVRHVCVALKKYFENHLYYKYSQVTRQQCPTGTLAGPVFKSVKNSPEVISDQIKTLQELLPMKARWSPVDEFLDLGGVNLLLRIIALAYEWNYSGRG
;
A
#
# COMPACT_ATOMS: atom_id res chain seq x y z
N GLU A 1 12.35 -22.26 14.43
CA GLU A 1 10.96 -21.77 14.26
C GLU A 1 10.88 -20.25 14.11
N GLU A 2 11.55 -19.47 14.98
CA GLU A 2 11.56 -17.99 14.93
C GLU A 2 12.01 -17.39 13.58
N CYS A 3 13.04 -17.95 12.93
CA CYS A 3 13.49 -17.48 11.61
C CYS A 3 12.40 -17.61 10.53
N ALA A 4 11.59 -18.67 10.58
CA ALA A 4 10.48 -18.86 9.64
C ALA A 4 9.36 -17.85 9.91
N ALA A 5 9.02 -17.61 11.19
CA ALA A 5 8.04 -16.59 11.57
C ALA A 5 8.47 -15.17 11.14
N ARG A 6 9.74 -14.82 11.30
CA ARG A 6 10.31 -13.54 10.82
C ARG A 6 10.19 -13.39 9.30
N GLN A 7 10.45 -14.46 8.55
CA GLN A 7 10.29 -14.45 7.09
C GLN A 7 8.84 -14.25 6.69
N VAL A 8 7.90 -14.97 7.31
CA VAL A 8 6.46 -14.82 7.06
C VAL A 8 6.03 -13.37 7.30
N VAL A 9 6.36 -12.79 8.46
CA VAL A 9 6.03 -11.40 8.78
C VAL A 9 6.61 -10.43 7.75
N ARG A 10 7.88 -10.60 7.37
CA ARG A 10 8.51 -9.79 6.32
C ARG A 10 7.76 -9.89 4.99
N HIS A 11 7.39 -11.10 4.57
CA HIS A 11 6.67 -11.34 3.33
C HIS A 11 5.27 -10.72 3.36
N VAL A 12 4.54 -10.85 4.47
CA VAL A 12 3.23 -10.21 4.68
C VAL A 12 3.35 -8.70 4.55
N CYS A 13 4.29 -8.06 5.25
CA CYS A 13 4.47 -6.60 5.18
C CYS A 13 4.84 -6.13 3.76
N VAL A 14 5.74 -6.85 3.07
CA VAL A 14 6.13 -6.52 1.69
C VAL A 14 4.96 -6.69 0.72
N ALA A 15 4.17 -7.75 0.86
CA ALA A 15 2.99 -7.98 0.04
C ALA A 15 1.92 -6.90 0.27
N LEU A 16 1.65 -6.55 1.54
CA LEU A 16 0.67 -5.53 1.90
C LEU A 16 1.07 -4.14 1.36
N LYS A 17 2.35 -3.77 1.48
CA LYS A 17 2.87 -2.53 0.91
C LYS A 17 2.64 -2.48 -0.61
N LYS A 18 3.04 -3.53 -1.33
CA LYS A 18 2.86 -3.62 -2.79
C LYS A 18 1.40 -3.59 -3.21
N TYR A 19 0.52 -4.23 -2.44
CA TYR A 19 -0.92 -4.22 -2.69
C TYR A 19 -1.45 -2.78 -2.67
N PHE A 20 -1.18 -2.02 -1.61
CA PHE A 20 -1.64 -0.63 -1.51
C PHE A 20 -0.99 0.30 -2.53
N GLU A 21 0.31 0.15 -2.82
CA GLU A 21 1.00 0.94 -3.86
C GLU A 21 0.40 0.71 -5.25
N ASN A 22 0.05 -0.54 -5.60
CA ASN A 22 -0.61 -0.83 -6.86
C ASN A 22 -2.02 -0.21 -6.91
N HIS A 23 -2.81 -0.34 -5.84
CA HIS A 23 -4.12 0.29 -5.77
C HIS A 23 -4.07 1.82 -5.86
N LEU A 24 -3.07 2.45 -5.24
CA LEU A 24 -2.79 3.88 -5.36
C LEU A 24 -2.54 4.24 -6.83
N TYR A 25 -1.62 3.53 -7.50
CA TYR A 25 -1.28 3.78 -8.89
C TYR A 25 -2.50 3.66 -9.82
N TYR A 26 -3.34 2.64 -9.61
CA TYR A 26 -4.57 2.48 -10.39
C TYR A 26 -5.56 3.62 -10.17
N LYS A 27 -5.76 4.03 -8.92
CA LYS A 27 -6.63 5.17 -8.61
C LYS A 27 -6.10 6.47 -9.21
N TYR A 28 -4.81 6.73 -9.07
CA TYR A 28 -4.14 7.87 -9.68
C TYR A 28 -4.35 7.90 -11.21
N SER A 29 -4.06 6.79 -11.88
CA SER A 29 -4.18 6.68 -13.34
C SER A 29 -5.63 6.83 -13.81
N GLN A 30 -6.59 6.29 -13.05
CA GLN A 30 -8.01 6.44 -13.32
C GLN A 30 -8.45 7.91 -13.24
N VAL A 31 -8.10 8.59 -12.15
CA VAL A 31 -8.52 9.98 -11.88
C VAL A 31 -7.87 10.95 -12.88
N THR A 32 -6.58 10.82 -13.12
CA THR A 32 -5.86 11.67 -14.08
C THR A 32 -6.36 11.51 -15.52
N ARG A 33 -6.69 10.28 -15.95
CA ARG A 33 -7.31 10.03 -17.27
C ARG A 33 -8.70 10.65 -17.40
N GLN A 34 -9.49 10.71 -16.32
CA GLN A 34 -10.80 11.36 -16.34
C GLN A 34 -10.70 12.90 -16.48
N GLN A 35 -9.61 13.49 -16.01
CA GLN A 35 -9.40 14.95 -16.07
C GLN A 35 -8.79 15.42 -17.39
N CYS A 36 -8.02 14.57 -18.08
CA CYS A 36 -7.45 14.86 -19.40
C CYS A 36 -7.83 13.77 -20.43
N PRO A 37 -9.03 13.83 -21.03
CA PRO A 37 -9.50 12.83 -22.00
C PRO A 37 -8.64 12.71 -23.26
N THR A 38 -7.95 13.79 -23.64
CA THR A 38 -7.11 13.93 -24.84
C THR A 38 -5.64 13.60 -24.60
N GLY A 39 -5.22 13.35 -23.36
CA GLY A 39 -3.83 13.01 -23.02
C GLY A 39 -3.52 11.55 -23.35
N THR A 40 -2.63 11.33 -24.31
CA THR A 40 -2.04 10.04 -24.67
C THR A 40 -1.21 9.44 -23.52
N LEU A 41 -1.87 8.95 -22.47
CA LEU A 41 -1.26 8.01 -21.51
C LEU A 41 -1.63 6.58 -21.92
N ALA A 42 -1.20 6.20 -23.12
CA ALA A 42 -1.32 4.84 -23.65
C ALA A 42 -0.16 3.99 -23.10
N GLY A 43 -0.30 3.52 -21.87
CA GLY A 43 0.62 2.54 -21.27
C GLY A 43 -0.18 1.46 -20.53
N PRO A 44 0.22 0.17 -20.58
CA PRO A 44 -0.59 -0.92 -20.04
C PRO A 44 -0.82 -0.74 -18.54
N VAL A 45 -2.10 -0.78 -18.15
CA VAL A 45 -2.63 -0.68 -16.77
C VAL A 45 -2.35 -1.98 -15.98
N PHE A 46 -1.28 -2.71 -16.28
CA PHE A 46 -1.01 -4.02 -15.66
C PHE A 46 0.47 -4.30 -15.45
N LYS A 47 1.29 -3.24 -15.34
CA LYS A 47 2.69 -3.41 -14.94
C LYS A 47 2.81 -3.11 -13.46
N SER A 48 3.44 -4.02 -12.71
CA SER A 48 3.91 -3.75 -11.35
C SER A 48 4.86 -2.56 -11.42
N VAL A 49 4.37 -1.37 -11.09
CA VAL A 49 5.17 -0.16 -11.21
C VAL A 49 6.06 -0.08 -9.99
N LYS A 50 7.36 -0.21 -10.18
CA LYS A 50 8.35 0.11 -9.15
C LYS A 50 8.43 1.63 -9.02
N ASN A 51 7.42 2.24 -8.41
CA ASN A 51 7.44 3.67 -8.12
C ASN A 51 8.48 3.92 -7.02
N SER A 52 9.26 4.99 -7.19
CA SER A 52 10.10 5.48 -6.11
C SER A 52 9.22 6.09 -5.00
N PRO A 53 9.71 6.22 -3.76
CA PRO A 53 8.97 6.86 -2.68
C PRO A 53 8.47 8.27 -3.04
N GLU A 54 9.24 9.01 -3.82
CA GLU A 54 8.91 10.35 -4.28
C GLU A 54 7.71 10.33 -5.23
N VAL A 55 7.69 9.40 -6.18
CA VAL A 55 6.56 9.21 -7.10
C VAL A 55 5.30 8.78 -6.34
N ILE A 56 5.42 7.92 -5.34
CA ILE A 56 4.29 7.52 -4.49
C ILE A 56 3.74 8.74 -3.74
N SER A 57 4.61 9.57 -3.16
CA SER A 57 4.22 10.79 -2.45
C SER A 57 3.48 11.77 -3.36
N ASP A 58 3.95 11.94 -4.59
CA ASP A 58 3.32 12.82 -5.58
C ASP A 58 1.94 12.31 -6.02
N GLN A 59 1.80 11.00 -6.24
CA GLN A 59 0.51 10.37 -6.53
C GLN A 59 -0.50 10.55 -5.38
N ILE A 60 -0.05 10.39 -4.13
CA ILE A 60 -0.88 10.61 -2.94
C ILE A 60 -1.36 12.07 -2.90
N LYS A 61 -0.43 13.02 -3.05
CA LYS A 61 -0.75 14.45 -3.01
C LYS A 61 -1.75 14.82 -4.11
N THR A 62 -1.50 14.36 -5.33
CA THR A 62 -2.40 14.59 -6.46
C THR A 62 -3.80 14.03 -6.18
N LEU A 63 -3.91 12.80 -5.66
CA LEU A 63 -5.21 12.24 -5.32
C LEU A 63 -5.92 13.00 -4.19
N GLN A 64 -5.19 13.51 -3.20
CA GLN A 64 -5.76 14.34 -2.12
C GLN A 64 -6.32 15.68 -2.64
N GLU A 65 -5.69 16.26 -3.67
CA GLU A 65 -6.16 17.49 -4.31
C GLU A 65 -7.37 17.25 -5.22
N LEU A 66 -7.43 16.08 -5.88
CA LEU A 66 -8.44 15.79 -6.90
C LEU A 66 -9.67 15.03 -6.39
N LEU A 67 -9.53 14.24 -5.32
CA LEU A 67 -10.62 13.46 -4.76
C LEU A 67 -11.31 14.20 -3.61
N PRO A 68 -12.63 14.02 -3.42
CA PRO A 68 -13.31 14.56 -2.26
C PRO A 68 -12.77 13.92 -0.98
N MET A 69 -12.79 14.67 0.12
CA MET A 69 -12.29 14.22 1.44
C MET A 69 -12.98 12.95 1.97
N LYS A 70 -14.17 12.60 1.45
CA LYS A 70 -14.93 11.38 1.78
C LYS A 70 -14.87 10.31 0.69
N ALA A 71 -13.91 10.38 -0.22
CA ALA A 71 -13.74 9.35 -1.23
C ALA A 71 -13.46 8.00 -0.55
N ARG A 72 -14.36 7.03 -0.76
CA ARG A 72 -14.16 5.68 -0.25
C ARG A 72 -13.00 4.99 -0.96
N TRP A 73 -12.18 4.30 -0.18
CA TRP A 73 -11.08 3.48 -0.66
C TRP A 73 -11.37 2.02 -0.37
N SER A 74 -11.97 1.33 -1.34
CA SER A 74 -12.26 -0.11 -1.26
C SER A 74 -11.12 -0.98 -0.70
N PRO A 75 -9.84 -0.83 -1.10
CA PRO A 75 -8.77 -1.66 -0.53
C PRO A 75 -8.53 -1.39 0.97
N VAL A 76 -8.83 -0.17 1.45
CA VAL A 76 -8.74 0.15 2.88
C VAL A 76 -9.96 -0.39 3.62
N ASP A 77 -11.16 -0.23 3.05
CA ASP A 77 -12.39 -0.78 3.63
C ASP A 77 -12.26 -2.31 3.82
N GLU A 78 -11.84 -3.03 2.78
CA GLU A 78 -11.60 -4.48 2.82
C GLU A 78 -10.51 -4.85 3.85
N PHE A 79 -9.43 -4.08 3.92
CA PHE A 79 -8.38 -4.31 4.91
C PHE A 79 -8.89 -4.14 6.35
N LEU A 80 -9.76 -3.16 6.60
CA LEU A 80 -10.37 -2.95 7.91
C LEU A 80 -11.34 -4.10 8.25
N ASP A 81 -12.20 -4.49 7.30
CA ASP A 81 -13.17 -5.57 7.46
C ASP A 81 -12.51 -6.94 7.75
N LEU A 82 -11.34 -7.19 7.14
CA LEU A 82 -10.53 -8.39 7.39
C LEU A 82 -9.72 -8.31 8.69
N GLY A 83 -9.89 -7.28 9.51
CA GLY A 83 -9.17 -7.11 10.77
C GLY A 83 -7.70 -6.75 10.58
N GLY A 84 -7.34 -6.11 9.47
CA GLY A 84 -5.96 -5.75 9.13
C GLY A 84 -5.24 -4.91 10.18
N VAL A 85 -5.96 -4.07 10.93
CA VAL A 85 -5.39 -3.33 12.08
C VAL A 85 -4.92 -4.29 13.17
N ASN A 86 -5.72 -5.30 13.52
CA ASN A 86 -5.33 -6.32 14.50
C ASN A 86 -4.12 -7.11 14.02
N LEU A 87 -4.06 -7.44 12.72
CA LEU A 87 -2.91 -8.10 12.11
C LEU A 87 -1.63 -7.25 12.27
N LEU A 88 -1.69 -5.95 11.94
CA LEU A 88 -0.53 -5.06 12.07
C LEU A 88 -0.09 -4.90 13.52
N LEU A 89 -1.02 -4.75 14.46
CA LEU A 89 -0.68 -4.66 15.89
C LEU A 89 0.01 -5.93 16.39
N ARG A 90 -0.47 -7.12 15.98
CA ARG A 90 0.20 -8.40 16.29
C ARG A 90 1.60 -8.48 15.68
N ILE A 91 1.76 -8.05 14.43
CA ILE A 91 3.07 -7.98 13.77
C ILE A 91 4.03 -7.06 14.54
N ILE A 92 3.57 -5.89 14.99
CA ILE A 92 4.38 -4.96 15.78
C ILE A 92 4.80 -5.58 17.11
N ALA A 93 3.88 -6.24 17.83
CA ALA A 93 4.20 -6.93 19.08
C ALA A 93 5.24 -8.04 18.88
N LEU A 94 5.06 -8.89 17.87
CA LEU A 94 6.02 -9.95 17.51
C LEU A 94 7.39 -9.37 17.12
N ALA A 95 7.40 -8.30 16.32
CA ALA A 95 8.63 -7.63 15.92
C ALA A 95 9.35 -7.00 17.12
N TYR A 96 8.61 -6.48 18.09
CA TYR A 96 9.19 -5.92 19.32
C TYR A 96 9.90 -6.99 20.13
N GLU A 97 9.24 -8.12 20.42
CA GLU A 97 9.84 -9.26 21.14
C GLU A 97 11.12 -9.73 20.46
N TRP A 98 11.06 -9.88 19.13
CA TRP A 98 12.19 -10.30 18.32
C TRP A 98 13.38 -9.35 18.30
N ASN A 99 13.17 -8.05 18.46
CA ASN A 99 14.25 -7.08 18.60
C ASN A 99 14.82 -7.06 20.03
N TYR A 100 13.99 -7.42 21.03
CA TYR A 100 14.39 -7.47 22.43
C TYR A 100 15.18 -8.75 22.76
N SER A 101 14.77 -9.92 22.24
CA SER A 101 15.43 -11.21 22.45
C SER A 101 16.84 -11.33 21.84
N GLY A 102 17.33 -10.28 21.16
CA GLY A 102 18.70 -10.18 20.62
C GLY A 102 19.64 -9.28 21.43
N ARG A 103 19.21 -8.78 22.59
CA ARG A 103 20.07 -8.14 23.60
C ARG A 103 19.96 -8.90 24.91
N GLY A 104 20.65 -10.04 24.97
CA GLY A 104 20.85 -10.90 26.13
C GLY A 104 21.90 -11.94 25.81
#